data_AF-A0A284S9E9-F1
#
_entry.id   AF-A0A284S9E9-F1
#
_cell.length_a   1.000
_cell.length_b   1.000
_cell.length_c   1.000
_cell.angle_alpha   90.00
_cell.angle_beta   90.00
_cell.angle_gamma   90.00
#
_symmetry.space_group_name_H-M   'P 1'
#
loop_
_entity.id
_entity.type
_entity.pdbx_description
1 polymer ?
#
loop_
_entity_poly.entity_id
_entity_poly.type
_entity_poly.pdbx_seq_one_letter_code
_entity_poly.pdbx_strand_id
1 'polypeptide(L)'
;MSSSTILFFSALFFTVVTAGCAPNFAGAALTLSTASGTVSWSAKAVVGDPLSASSSSSKFFFQQNGFPIVDYTIKTVESTNFALELGSGAPVIGNTDPSGSNPNQKWMVDCTFCTPKDISQEKGNVAGGCSITSTTNKLCVTSKTSPMTLATCDKSGDQLFEISAVK
;
A
#
# COMPACT_ATOMS: atom_id res chain seq x y z
N MET A 1 38.23 -46.64 29.78
CA MET A 1 37.67 -45.27 29.90
C MET A 1 37.54 -44.71 28.50
N SER A 2 36.31 -44.60 27.97
CA SER A 2 36.07 -43.93 26.68
C SER A 2 35.07 -42.82 26.96
N SER A 3 35.51 -41.58 26.76
CA SER A 3 34.76 -40.36 27.03
C SER A 3 34.23 -39.84 25.70
N SER A 4 32.90 -39.77 25.55
CA SER A 4 32.26 -39.21 24.37
C SER A 4 31.85 -37.77 24.65
N THR A 5 32.46 -36.83 23.93
CA THR A 5 32.10 -35.42 23.97
C THR A 5 30.94 -35.16 23.01
N ILE A 6 29.80 -34.72 23.52
CA ILE A 6 28.64 -34.27 22.73
C ILE A 6 28.81 -32.77 22.48
N LEU A 7 28.90 -32.38 21.20
CA LEU A 7 28.91 -30.98 20.78
C LEU A 7 27.48 -30.55 20.43
N PHE A 8 26.91 -29.64 21.23
CA PHE A 8 25.64 -28.98 20.93
C PHE A 8 25.89 -27.79 20.01
N PHE A 9 25.41 -27.86 18.76
CA PHE A 9 25.33 -26.71 17.86
C PHE A 9 24.00 -25.99 18.08
N SER A 10 24.02 -24.89 18.83
CA SER A 10 22.91 -23.94 18.86
C SER A 10 22.88 -23.14 17.56
N ALA A 11 21.90 -23.41 16.70
CA ALA A 11 21.60 -22.57 15.55
C ALA A 11 20.87 -21.31 16.02
N LEU A 12 21.55 -20.17 15.94
CA LEU A 12 20.91 -18.85 16.05
C LEU A 12 20.13 -18.60 14.77
N PHE A 13 18.81 -18.77 14.82
CA PHE A 13 17.92 -18.29 13.77
C PHE A 13 17.87 -16.76 13.84
N PHE A 14 18.70 -16.10 13.03
CA PHE A 14 18.53 -14.68 12.76
C PHE A 14 17.27 -14.51 11.92
N THR A 15 16.16 -14.11 12.54
CA THR A 15 15.03 -13.54 11.83
C THR A 15 15.50 -12.25 11.19
N VAL A 16 15.81 -12.29 9.89
CA VAL A 16 16.05 -11.09 9.10
C VAL A 16 14.74 -10.31 9.11
N VAL A 17 14.67 -9.24 9.90
CA VAL A 17 13.66 -8.20 9.71
C VAL A 17 14.03 -7.55 8.39
N THR A 18 13.42 -8.00 7.30
CA THR A 18 13.48 -7.27 6.03
C THR A 18 12.82 -5.94 6.30
N ALA A 19 13.62 -4.89 6.48
CA ALA A 19 13.10 -3.52 6.53
C ALA A 19 12.33 -3.29 5.24
N GLY A 20 11.02 -3.09 5.34
CA GLY A 20 10.19 -2.77 4.19
C GLY A 20 10.58 -1.41 3.61
N CYS A 21 10.16 -1.17 2.37
CA CYS A 21 10.50 0.03 1.63
C CYS A 21 9.25 0.84 1.30
N ALA A 22 9.42 2.16 1.23
CA ALA A 22 8.40 3.14 0.85
C ALA A 22 8.82 3.79 -0.48
N PRO A 23 8.27 3.35 -1.64
CA PRO A 23 8.71 3.84 -2.95
C PRO A 23 8.37 5.31 -3.17
N ASN A 24 9.24 6.06 -3.84
CA ASN A 24 8.86 7.34 -4.39
C ASN A 24 8.17 7.14 -5.75
N PHE A 25 6.85 7.34 -5.79
CA PHE A 25 6.04 7.16 -7.01
C PHE A 25 5.80 8.46 -7.80
N ALA A 26 6.58 9.51 -7.56
CA ALA A 26 6.34 10.83 -8.14
C ALA A 26 6.09 10.78 -9.66
N GLY A 27 4.96 11.36 -10.08
CA GLY A 27 4.60 11.51 -11.50
C GLY A 27 4.04 10.26 -12.18
N ALA A 28 4.03 9.09 -11.52
CA ALA A 28 3.53 7.86 -12.12
C ALA A 28 2.05 7.61 -11.80
N ALA A 29 1.25 7.30 -12.83
CA ALA A 29 -0.07 6.72 -12.63
C ALA A 29 0.08 5.25 -12.25
N LEU A 30 -0.58 4.83 -11.17
CA LEU A 30 -0.43 3.51 -10.58
C LEU A 30 -1.75 2.74 -10.58
N THR A 31 -1.63 1.42 -10.65
CA THR A 31 -2.69 0.46 -10.38
C THR A 31 -2.27 -0.43 -9.22
N LEU A 32 -3.24 -0.88 -8.43
CA LEU A 32 -3.00 -1.77 -7.29
C LEU A 32 -3.82 -3.02 -7.47
N SER A 33 -3.17 -4.17 -7.40
CA SER A 33 -3.81 -5.48 -7.49
C SER A 33 -3.25 -6.42 -6.45
N THR A 34 -4.06 -7.36 -5.96
CA THR A 34 -3.54 -8.51 -5.18
C THR A 34 -2.48 -9.26 -5.98
N ALA A 35 -1.63 -10.04 -5.32
CA ALA A 35 -0.57 -10.83 -5.98
C ALA A 35 -1.09 -11.76 -7.09
N SER A 36 -2.34 -12.22 -6.99
CA SER A 36 -2.98 -13.04 -8.04
C SER A 36 -3.35 -12.24 -9.30
N GLY A 37 -3.40 -10.92 -9.24
CA GLY A 37 -3.92 -10.03 -10.28
C GLY A 37 -5.45 -10.03 -10.42
N THR A 38 -6.16 -10.94 -9.73
CA THR A 38 -7.61 -11.14 -9.90
C THR A 38 -8.43 -9.97 -9.36
N VAL A 39 -7.98 -9.41 -8.24
CA VAL A 39 -8.66 -8.30 -7.54
C VAL A 39 -7.74 -7.08 -7.58
N SER A 40 -8.31 -5.96 -8.01
CA SER A 40 -7.68 -4.65 -8.13
C SER A 40 -8.49 -3.58 -7.39
N TRP A 41 -7.82 -2.48 -7.08
CA TRP A 41 -8.43 -1.29 -6.52
C TRP A 41 -9.24 -0.56 -7.59
N SER A 42 -10.51 -0.28 -7.28
CA SER A 42 -11.38 0.53 -8.12
C SER A 42 -12.15 1.53 -7.29
N ALA A 43 -12.25 2.76 -7.79
CA ALA A 43 -13.06 3.83 -7.23
C ALA A 43 -13.37 4.84 -8.34
N LYS A 44 -14.50 5.53 -8.23
CA LYS A 44 -14.86 6.67 -9.06
C LYS A 44 -14.37 7.96 -8.40
N ALA A 45 -14.01 8.95 -9.22
CA ALA A 45 -13.66 10.29 -8.73
C ALA A 45 -14.90 11.10 -8.27
N VAL A 46 -15.59 10.62 -7.24
CA VAL A 46 -16.79 11.23 -6.67
C VAL A 46 -16.72 11.13 -5.15
N VAL A 47 -17.03 12.23 -4.45
CA VAL A 47 -17.03 12.25 -2.98
C VAL A 47 -18.00 11.21 -2.42
N GLY A 48 -17.53 10.42 -1.46
CA GLY A 48 -18.28 9.34 -0.82
C GLY A 48 -18.24 8.00 -1.56
N ASP A 49 -17.69 7.94 -2.78
CA ASP A 49 -17.53 6.67 -3.49
C ASP A 49 -16.57 5.74 -2.72
N PRO A 50 -16.93 4.49 -2.47
CA PRO A 50 -16.09 3.62 -1.66
C PRO A 50 -14.99 2.97 -2.50
N LEU A 51 -13.82 2.77 -1.90
CA LEU A 51 -12.79 1.95 -2.53
C LEU A 51 -13.30 0.51 -2.63
N SER A 52 -13.29 -0.05 -3.83
CA SER A 52 -13.92 -1.34 -4.13
C SER A 52 -12.91 -2.35 -4.67
N ALA A 53 -13.13 -3.62 -4.32
CA ALA A 53 -12.45 -4.76 -4.91
C ALA A 53 -13.12 -5.10 -6.24
N SER A 54 -12.35 -5.05 -7.34
CA SER A 54 -12.87 -5.22 -8.70
C SER A 54 -11.88 -5.96 -9.61
N SER A 55 -12.35 -6.57 -10.69
CA SER A 55 -11.49 -7.10 -11.76
C SER A 55 -10.97 -6.01 -12.70
N SER A 56 -11.49 -4.79 -12.60
CA SER A 56 -11.05 -3.63 -13.39
C SER A 56 -10.38 -2.61 -12.46
N SER A 57 -9.14 -2.24 -12.77
CA SER A 57 -8.39 -1.29 -11.95
C SER A 57 -8.70 0.16 -12.31
N SER A 58 -8.96 0.98 -11.30
CA SER A 58 -8.81 2.43 -11.41
C SER A 58 -7.33 2.82 -11.31
N LYS A 59 -7.00 4.04 -11.71
CA LYS A 59 -5.63 4.59 -11.65
C LYS A 59 -5.51 5.63 -10.54
N PHE A 60 -4.38 5.63 -9.85
CA PHE A 60 -4.11 6.51 -8.71
C PHE A 60 -2.73 7.18 -8.82
N PHE A 61 -2.59 8.38 -8.25
CA PHE A 61 -1.32 9.03 -7.99
C PHE A 61 -0.99 8.94 -6.50
N PHE A 62 0.21 8.50 -6.17
CA PHE A 62 0.69 8.45 -4.79
C PHE A 62 1.61 9.64 -4.57
N GLN A 63 1.06 10.71 -4.00
CA GLN A 63 1.86 11.89 -3.67
C GLN A 63 2.52 11.65 -2.32
N GLN A 64 3.85 11.51 -2.32
CA GLN A 64 4.64 11.36 -1.12
C GLN A 64 4.61 12.63 -0.26
N ASN A 65 4.44 12.46 1.04
CA ASN A 65 4.52 13.49 2.06
C ASN A 65 5.72 13.20 2.98
N GLY A 66 6.56 14.21 3.20
CA GLY A 66 7.64 14.15 4.18
C GLY A 66 8.82 13.23 3.85
N PHE A 67 9.85 13.37 4.67
CA PHE A 67 11.05 12.53 4.77
C PHE A 67 11.69 12.80 6.15
N PRO A 68 12.18 11.80 6.91
CA PRO A 68 12.29 10.37 6.59
C PRO A 68 11.02 9.55 6.89
N ILE A 69 10.06 10.10 7.64
CA ILE A 69 8.75 9.48 7.85
C ILE A 69 7.92 9.76 6.61
N VAL A 70 7.61 8.70 5.88
CA VAL A 70 6.90 8.78 4.60
C VAL A 70 5.47 8.31 4.77
N ASP A 71 4.53 9.18 4.40
CA ASP A 71 3.14 8.83 4.12
C ASP A 71 2.74 9.37 2.75
N TYR A 72 1.57 8.97 2.26
CA TYR A 72 1.10 9.31 0.93
C TYR A 72 -0.32 9.86 0.98
N THR A 73 -0.55 10.88 0.17
CA THR A 73 -1.88 11.26 -0.28
C THR A 73 -2.16 10.52 -1.58
N ILE A 74 -3.16 9.64 -1.58
CA ILE A 74 -3.50 8.81 -2.74
C ILE A 74 -4.63 9.50 -3.51
N LYS A 75 -4.34 10.04 -4.69
CA LYS A 75 -5.29 10.80 -5.51
C LYS A 75 -5.82 9.97 -6.67
N THR A 76 -7.05 10.20 -7.09
CA THR A 76 -7.55 9.59 -8.33
C THR A 76 -6.89 10.26 -9.54
N VAL A 77 -6.51 9.50 -10.57
CA VAL A 77 -5.93 10.07 -11.80
C VAL A 77 -6.97 10.82 -12.62
N GLU A 78 -8.25 10.41 -12.55
CA GLU A 78 -9.37 11.07 -13.23
C GLU A 78 -9.50 12.55 -12.82
N SER A 79 -9.22 12.86 -11.55
CA SER A 79 -9.16 14.23 -11.04
C SER A 79 -8.35 14.30 -9.76
N THR A 80 -7.33 15.16 -9.73
CA THR A 80 -6.47 15.37 -8.55
C THR A 80 -7.16 16.16 -7.43
N ASN A 81 -8.39 16.65 -7.67
CA ASN A 81 -9.24 17.24 -6.64
C ASN A 81 -9.85 16.19 -5.70
N PHE A 82 -9.69 14.90 -6.00
CA PHE A 82 -10.17 13.81 -5.15
C PHE A 82 -9.04 12.91 -4.67
N ALA A 83 -9.14 12.50 -3.40
CA ALA A 83 -8.18 11.65 -2.73
C ALA A 83 -8.86 10.56 -1.90
N LEU A 84 -8.16 9.44 -1.69
CA LEU A 84 -8.58 8.40 -0.77
C LEU A 84 -8.50 8.93 0.67
N GLU A 85 -9.59 8.77 1.39
CA GLU A 85 -9.78 9.25 2.74
C GLU A 85 -10.37 8.15 3.64
N LEU A 86 -9.95 8.10 4.89
CA LEU A 86 -10.66 7.38 5.93
C LEU A 86 -11.95 8.14 6.28
N GLY A 87 -13.09 7.65 5.77
CA GLY A 87 -14.42 8.15 6.11
C GLY A 87 -14.93 7.59 7.45
N SER A 88 -16.20 7.18 7.49
CA SER A 88 -16.86 6.58 8.67
C SER A 88 -16.37 5.15 8.98
N GLY A 89 -15.05 4.96 9.08
CA GLY A 89 -14.38 3.68 9.35
C GLY A 89 -13.94 2.90 8.12
N ALA A 90 -14.23 3.38 6.91
CA ALA A 90 -13.85 2.71 5.66
C ALA A 90 -13.13 3.67 4.68
N PRO A 91 -12.32 3.14 3.75
CA PRO A 91 -11.69 3.94 2.70
C PRO A 91 -12.74 4.40 1.67
N VAL A 92 -12.84 5.71 1.50
CA VAL A 92 -13.75 6.37 0.53
C VAL A 92 -13.01 7.46 -0.21
N ILE A 93 -13.58 7.95 -1.30
CA ILE A 93 -13.07 9.11 -2.02
C ILE A 93 -13.60 10.39 -1.36
N GLY A 94 -12.69 11.30 -0.99
CA GLY A 94 -12.98 12.62 -0.44
C GLY A 94 -12.42 13.74 -1.33
N ASN A 95 -12.69 14.99 -0.96
CA ASN A 95 -12.04 16.14 -1.60
C ASN A 95 -10.59 16.21 -1.12
N THR A 96 -9.62 16.28 -2.02
CA THR A 96 -8.21 16.50 -1.67
C THR A 96 -8.08 17.71 -0.74
N ASP A 97 -7.45 17.53 0.41
CA ASP A 97 -7.08 18.64 1.29
C ASP A 97 -5.86 19.38 0.70
N PRO A 98 -6.03 20.64 0.24
CA PRO A 98 -4.94 21.40 -0.36
C PRO A 98 -3.81 21.73 0.61
N SER A 99 -4.11 21.76 1.92
CA SER A 99 -3.12 22.03 2.96
C SER A 99 -2.23 20.83 3.28
N GLY A 100 -2.65 19.61 2.90
CA GLY A 100 -1.97 18.36 3.24
C GLY A 100 -1.97 18.04 4.74
N SER A 101 -2.84 18.67 5.52
CA SER A 101 -2.90 18.52 6.98
C SER A 101 -3.89 17.45 7.44
N ASN A 102 -4.88 17.11 6.61
CA ASN A 102 -5.91 16.13 6.92
C ASN A 102 -5.30 14.74 7.18
N PRO A 103 -5.32 14.23 8.43
CA PRO A 103 -4.73 12.93 8.75
C PRO A 103 -5.48 11.77 8.09
N ASN A 104 -6.77 11.93 7.80
CA ASN A 104 -7.57 10.87 7.17
C ASN A 104 -7.18 10.62 5.71
N GLN A 105 -6.46 11.53 5.07
CA GLN A 105 -5.95 11.36 3.70
C GLN A 105 -4.49 10.90 3.65
N LYS A 106 -3.90 10.57 4.81
CA LYS A 106 -2.51 10.11 4.91
C LYS A 106 -2.45 8.60 5.10
N TRP A 107 -1.77 7.95 4.17
CA TRP A 107 -1.64 6.50 4.09
C TRP A 107 -0.17 6.10 4.11
N MET A 108 0.20 5.16 4.97
CA MET A 108 1.52 4.54 4.91
C MET A 108 1.51 3.42 3.88
N VAL A 109 2.59 3.30 3.12
CA VAL A 109 2.84 2.20 2.19
C VAL A 109 4.13 1.51 2.62
N ASP A 110 4.01 0.24 2.94
CA ASP A 110 5.14 -0.59 3.39
C ASP A 110 5.22 -1.84 2.52
N CYS A 111 6.22 -1.89 1.65
CA CYS A 111 6.40 -2.92 0.64
C CYS A 111 7.56 -3.85 0.97
N THR A 112 7.44 -5.12 0.58
CA THR A 112 8.54 -6.08 0.67
C THR A 112 9.58 -5.82 -0.41
N PHE A 113 9.15 -5.34 -1.57
CA PHE A 113 10.00 -5.02 -2.71
C PHE A 113 9.65 -3.64 -3.29
N CYS A 114 10.67 -2.88 -3.68
CA CYS A 114 10.55 -1.61 -4.39
C CYS A 114 11.62 -1.54 -5.48
N THR A 115 11.26 -1.07 -6.67
CA THR A 115 12.25 -0.79 -7.72
C THR A 115 13.16 0.37 -7.28
N PRO A 116 14.49 0.30 -7.51
CA PRO A 116 15.40 1.41 -7.22
C PRO A 116 15.39 2.49 -8.32
N LYS A 117 14.62 2.31 -9.39
CA LYS A 117 14.61 3.18 -10.58
C LYS A 117 13.59 4.32 -10.45
N ASP A 118 13.76 5.34 -11.29
CA ASP A 118 12.75 6.40 -11.46
C ASP A 118 11.46 5.83 -12.05
N ILE A 119 10.44 5.70 -11.20
CA ILE A 119 9.14 5.09 -11.52
C ILE A 119 8.40 5.86 -12.62
N SER A 120 8.66 7.16 -12.79
CA SER A 120 7.95 8.00 -13.78
C SER A 120 8.15 7.55 -15.24
N GLN A 121 9.21 6.77 -15.51
CA GLN A 121 9.53 6.26 -16.84
C GLN A 121 9.17 4.77 -17.03
N GLU A 122 8.80 4.10 -15.93
CA GLU A 122 8.61 2.65 -15.88
C GLU A 122 7.19 2.23 -16.31
N LYS A 123 7.05 0.94 -16.61
CA LYS A 123 5.77 0.27 -16.86
C LYS A 123 5.80 -1.11 -16.24
N GLY A 124 4.71 -1.52 -15.60
CA GLY A 124 4.60 -2.81 -14.93
C GLY A 124 4.90 -2.71 -13.43
N ASN A 125 5.19 -3.84 -12.80
CA ASN A 125 5.35 -3.92 -11.35
C ASN A 125 6.57 -3.11 -10.87
N VAL A 126 6.32 -2.15 -9.98
CA VAL A 126 7.34 -1.25 -9.41
C VAL A 126 7.48 -1.41 -7.90
N ALA A 127 6.51 -2.02 -7.22
CA ALA A 127 6.60 -2.39 -5.83
C ALA A 127 5.67 -3.57 -5.50
N GLY A 128 6.10 -4.48 -4.64
CA GLY A 128 5.41 -5.74 -4.38
C GLY A 128 5.29 -6.10 -2.90
N GLY A 129 4.25 -6.87 -2.59
CA GLY A 129 3.88 -7.22 -1.22
C GLY A 129 3.64 -5.98 -0.35
N CYS A 130 2.93 -4.99 -0.88
CA CYS A 130 2.69 -3.70 -0.24
C CYS A 130 1.45 -3.74 0.65
N SER A 131 1.62 -3.31 1.89
CA SER A 131 0.53 -3.04 2.83
C SER A 131 0.21 -1.55 2.81
N ILE A 132 -1.08 -1.20 2.71
CA ILE A 132 -1.54 0.19 2.78
C ILE A 132 -2.28 0.40 4.10
N THR A 133 -1.74 1.28 4.95
CA THR A 133 -2.21 1.48 6.32
C THR A 133 -2.69 2.91 6.52
N SER A 134 -3.87 3.10 7.11
CA SER A 134 -4.32 4.44 7.50
C SER A 134 -3.45 4.98 8.62
N THR A 135 -2.96 6.21 8.49
CA THR A 135 -2.20 6.84 9.57
C THR A 135 -3.08 7.18 10.78
N THR A 136 -4.40 7.35 10.60
CA THR A 136 -5.36 7.72 11.65
C THR A 136 -5.62 6.57 12.62
N ASN A 137 -6.09 5.42 12.13
CA ASN A 137 -6.51 4.31 12.97
C ASN A 137 -5.54 3.11 12.96
N LYS A 138 -4.45 3.19 12.20
CA LYS A 138 -3.41 2.14 12.08
C LYS A 138 -3.91 0.79 11.55
N LEU A 139 -5.05 0.80 10.85
CA LEU A 139 -5.61 -0.39 10.20
C LEU A 139 -5.20 -0.45 8.72
N CYS A 140 -5.15 -1.67 8.20
CA CYS A 140 -4.75 -1.96 6.83
C CYS A 140 -5.97 -2.12 5.91
N VAL A 141 -5.85 -1.65 4.67
CA VAL A 141 -6.83 -1.89 3.62
C VAL A 141 -6.87 -3.39 3.31
N THR A 142 -8.07 -3.96 3.27
CA THR A 142 -8.31 -5.36 2.89
C THR A 142 -9.25 -5.45 1.69
N SER A 143 -8.90 -6.34 0.76
CA SER A 143 -9.69 -6.71 -0.42
C SER A 143 -10.63 -7.89 -0.19
N LYS A 144 -10.80 -8.35 1.06
CA LYS A 144 -11.65 -9.49 1.43
C LYS A 144 -13.13 -9.27 1.15
N THR A 145 -13.57 -8.01 1.13
CA THR A 145 -14.95 -7.61 0.80
C THR A 145 -14.96 -6.58 -0.31
N SER A 146 -16.13 -6.39 -0.92
CA SER A 146 -16.41 -5.26 -1.80
C SER A 146 -17.69 -4.57 -1.33
N PRO A 147 -17.64 -3.29 -0.92
CA PRO A 147 -16.47 -2.42 -0.88
C PRO A 147 -15.36 -2.90 0.07
N MET A 148 -14.13 -2.43 -0.19
CA MET A 148 -12.97 -2.71 0.66
C MET A 148 -13.13 -2.04 2.02
N THR A 149 -12.62 -2.68 3.06
CA THR A 149 -12.68 -2.18 4.44
C THR A 149 -11.29 -2.07 5.04
N LEU A 150 -11.23 -1.65 6.30
CA LEU A 150 -10.01 -1.68 7.11
C LEU A 150 -10.06 -2.83 8.12
N ALA A 151 -8.92 -3.48 8.34
CA ALA A 151 -8.75 -4.55 9.31
C ALA A 151 -7.43 -4.43 10.07
N THR A 152 -7.27 -5.19 11.14
CA THR A 152 -5.96 -5.31 11.81
C THR A 152 -4.92 -5.77 10.82
N CYS A 153 -3.79 -5.07 10.77
CA CYS A 153 -2.69 -5.39 9.88
C CYS A 153 -2.08 -6.74 10.28
N ASP A 154 -2.30 -7.76 9.47
CA ASP A 154 -1.80 -9.13 9.67
C ASP A 154 -0.98 -9.64 8.48
N LYS A 155 -0.80 -8.80 7.45
CA LYS A 155 -0.06 -9.11 6.21
C LYS A 155 -0.66 -10.34 5.48
N SER A 156 -1.94 -10.62 5.67
CA SER A 156 -2.70 -11.60 4.89
C SER A 156 -2.72 -11.23 3.40
N GLY A 157 -2.93 -12.23 2.53
CA GLY A 157 -2.88 -12.03 1.08
C GLY A 157 -3.89 -11.00 0.56
N ASP A 158 -5.01 -10.79 1.25
CA ASP A 158 -6.00 -9.77 0.93
C ASP A 158 -5.60 -8.34 1.37
N GLN A 159 -4.54 -8.20 2.17
CA GLN A 159 -3.94 -6.92 2.59
C GLN A 159 -2.64 -6.57 1.83
N LEU A 160 -2.18 -7.46 0.96
CA LEU A 160 -0.94 -7.28 0.20
C LEU A 160 -1.22 -7.01 -1.27
N PHE A 161 -0.65 -5.92 -1.77
CA PHE A 161 -0.87 -5.43 -3.12
C PHE A 161 0.45 -5.31 -3.89
N GLU A 162 0.38 -5.67 -5.15
CA GLU A 162 1.36 -5.33 -6.19
C GLU A 162 0.97 -3.98 -6.78
N ILE A 163 1.94 -3.07 -6.85
CA ILE A 163 1.77 -1.72 -7.36
C ILE A 163 2.47 -1.65 -8.71
N SER A 164 1.71 -1.35 -9.76
CA SER A 164 2.20 -1.28 -11.12
C SER A 164 2.04 0.11 -11.72
N ALA A 165 3.12 0.62 -12.33
CA ALA A 165 3.11 1.85 -13.10
C ALA A 165 2.45 1.62 -14.47
N VAL A 166 1.58 2.55 -14.87
CA VAL A 166 0.90 2.54 -16.16
C VAL A 166 1.25 3.80 -16.95
N LYS A 167 1.49 3.64 -18.25
CA LYS A 167 1.67 4.75 -19.20
C LYS A 167 0.34 5.25 -19.74
#